data_AF-A0A2E6U0P1-F1
#
_entry.id   AF-A0A2E6U0P1-F1
#
_cell.length_a   1.000
_cell.length_b   1.000
_cell.length_c   1.000
_cell.angle_alpha   90.00
_cell.angle_beta   90.00
_cell.angle_gamma   90.00
#
_symmetry.space_group_name_H-M   'P 1'
#
loop_
_entity.id
_entity.type
_entity.pdbx_description
1 polymer ?
#
loop_
_entity_poly.entity_id
_entity_poly.type
_entity_poly.pdbx_seq_one_letter_code
_entity_poly.pdbx_strand_id
1 'polypeptide(L)'
;MFGDEACSLEFVRDKENPSRLTILAHEFHPTHAYIKLPMDKVEVVATVNGEEKSLTFMPVVDETIGNNATHSSEYSCSADWLKDTEEFEARIVHLDYPGGSSDNKSFKFSQSK
;
A
#
# COMPACT_ATOMS: atom_id res chain seq x y z
N MET A 1 14.22 -1.03 23.81
CA MET A 1 13.49 -1.69 22.71
C MET A 1 13.32 -0.61 21.64
N PHE A 2 14.11 -0.66 20.57
CA PHE A 2 14.03 0.28 19.46
C PHE A 2 12.99 -0.28 18.47
N GLY A 3 11.88 0.43 18.33
CA GLY A 3 10.83 0.32 17.30
C GLY A 3 10.38 -1.07 16.84
N ASP A 4 9.19 -1.50 17.29
CA ASP A 4 8.44 -2.66 16.76
C ASP A 4 7.84 -2.40 15.34
N GLU A 5 8.50 -1.56 14.53
CA GLU A 5 8.06 -1.30 13.16
C GLU A 5 8.71 -2.34 12.25
N ALA A 6 7.96 -3.37 11.88
CA ALA A 6 8.44 -4.49 11.07
C ALA A 6 8.46 -4.18 9.57
N CYS A 7 7.72 -3.16 9.12
CA CYS A 7 7.50 -2.85 7.71
C CYS A 7 7.27 -1.34 7.52
N SER A 8 7.75 -0.81 6.39
CA SER A 8 7.38 0.50 5.85
C SER A 8 6.60 0.32 4.54
N LEU A 9 5.55 1.12 4.34
CA LEU A 9 4.76 1.12 3.11
C LEU A 9 4.90 2.46 2.39
N GLU A 10 5.23 2.41 1.11
CA GLU A 10 5.28 3.55 0.22
C GLU A 10 4.11 3.49 -0.77
N PHE A 11 3.40 4.60 -0.92
CA PHE A 11 2.28 4.72 -1.85
C PHE A 11 2.70 5.58 -3.05
N VAL A 12 2.76 4.97 -4.24
CA VAL A 12 3.25 5.59 -5.46
C VAL A 12 2.12 5.69 -6.47
N ARG A 13 1.76 6.92 -6.85
CA ARG A 13 0.84 7.16 -7.97
C ARG A 13 1.59 6.99 -9.28
N ASP A 14 0.99 6.25 -10.19
CA ASP A 14 1.56 6.06 -11.53
C ASP A 14 1.44 7.35 -12.35
N LYS A 15 2.56 7.75 -12.98
CA LYS A 15 2.66 8.96 -13.81
C LYS A 15 1.96 8.81 -15.16
N GLU A 16 1.95 7.60 -15.72
CA GLU A 16 1.35 7.31 -17.02
C GLU A 16 -0.15 7.00 -16.89
N ASN A 17 -0.57 6.51 -15.72
CA ASN A 17 -1.96 6.25 -15.39
C ASN A 17 -2.30 6.82 -14.00
N PRO A 18 -2.73 8.09 -13.89
CA PRO A 18 -3.00 8.74 -12.60
C PRO A 18 -4.17 8.13 -11.82
N SER A 19 -4.98 7.28 -12.45
CA SER A 19 -6.00 6.48 -11.77
C SER A 19 -5.44 5.23 -11.08
N ARG A 20 -4.14 4.92 -11.24
CA ARG A 20 -3.46 3.77 -10.64
C ARG A 20 -2.58 4.20 -9.46
N LEU A 21 -2.71 3.48 -8.36
CA LEU A 21 -1.91 3.64 -7.15
C LEU A 21 -1.29 2.29 -6.76
N THR A 22 -0.01 2.33 -6.40
CA THR A 22 0.77 1.15 -6.03
C THR A 22 1.29 1.28 -4.61
N ILE A 23 1.22 0.19 -3.85
CA ILE A 23 1.90 0.02 -2.57
C ILE A 23 3.21 -0.71 -2.83
N LEU A 24 4.31 -0.17 -2.31
CA LEU A 24 5.61 -0.84 -2.21
C LEU A 24 5.89 -1.14 -0.74
N ALA A 25 6.11 -2.40 -0.40
CA ALA A 25 6.39 -2.85 0.96
C ALA A 25 7.89 -3.05 1.18
N HIS A 26 8.44 -2.32 2.15
CA HIS A 26 9.87 -2.28 2.47
C HIS A 26 10.13 -2.78 3.89
N GLU A 27 11.33 -3.29 4.13
CA GLU A 27 11.85 -3.45 5.49
C GLU A 27 11.92 -2.09 6.16
N PHE A 28 11.53 -2.01 7.43
CA PHE A 28 11.60 -0.74 8.15
C PHE A 28 13.05 -0.26 8.30
N HIS A 29 13.97 -1.18 8.63
CA HIS A 29 15.39 -0.87 8.71
C HIS A 29 16.29 -2.09 8.44
N PRO A 30 17.21 -2.01 7.44
CA PRO A 30 17.41 -0.90 6.51
C PRO A 30 16.33 -0.88 5.41
N THR A 31 15.90 0.32 5.00
CA THR A 31 14.84 0.57 3.99
C THR A 31 15.27 0.26 2.54
N HIS A 32 16.15 -0.73 2.36
CA HIS A 32 16.73 -1.09 1.06
C HIS A 32 16.20 -2.41 0.50
N ALA A 33 15.44 -3.18 1.28
CA ALA A 33 14.91 -4.48 0.86
C ALA A 33 13.38 -4.47 0.84
N TYR A 34 12.84 -5.05 -0.23
CA TYR A 34 11.41 -5.35 -0.33
C TYR A 34 11.05 -6.50 0.61
N ILE A 35 9.91 -6.39 1.29
CA ILE A 35 9.33 -7.51 2.05
C ILE A 35 8.13 -8.08 1.33
N LYS A 36 7.96 -9.40 1.44
CA LYS A 36 6.77 -10.08 0.91
C LYS A 36 5.72 -10.16 1.99
N LEU A 37 4.68 -9.35 1.83
CA LEU A 37 3.49 -9.42 2.66
C LEU A 37 2.71 -10.69 2.27
N PRO A 38 2.31 -11.56 3.23
CA PRO A 38 1.56 -12.78 2.96
C PRO A 38 0.06 -12.50 2.77
N MET A 39 -0.28 -11.60 1.84
CA MET A 39 -1.65 -11.14 1.61
C MET A 39 -2.10 -11.42 0.17
N ASP A 40 -3.36 -11.78 -0.02
CA ASP A 40 -4.00 -11.89 -1.34
C ASP A 40 -4.62 -10.57 -1.83
N LYS A 41 -4.78 -9.61 -0.91
CA LYS A 41 -5.19 -8.22 -1.15
C LYS A 41 -4.79 -7.32 0.02
N VAL A 42 -4.69 -6.02 -0.22
CA VAL A 42 -4.64 -5.00 0.85
C VAL A 42 -5.83 -4.07 0.69
N GLU A 43 -6.63 -3.94 1.74
CA GLU A 43 -7.81 -3.08 1.75
C GLU A 43 -7.51 -1.74 2.42
N VAL A 44 -7.79 -0.65 1.70
CA VAL A 44 -7.61 0.72 2.17
C VAL A 44 -8.95 1.44 2.09
N VAL A 45 -9.27 2.20 3.13
CA VAL A 45 -10.41 3.12 3.15
C VAL A 45 -9.87 4.53 3.15
N ALA A 46 -10.11 5.28 2.07
CA ALA A 46 -9.74 6.67 1.91
C ALA A 46 -10.93 7.58 2.22
N THR A 47 -10.68 8.71 2.88
CA THR A 47 -11.66 9.77 3.09
C THR A 47 -11.37 10.91 2.12
N VAL A 48 -12.28 11.14 1.17
CA VAL A 48 -12.17 12.18 0.15
C VAL A 48 -13.41 13.06 0.23
N ASN A 49 -13.23 14.36 0.51
CA ASN A 49 -14.33 15.32 0.68
C ASN A 49 -15.39 14.87 1.71
N GLY A 50 -14.98 14.15 2.75
CA GLY A 50 -15.88 13.63 3.79
C GLY A 50 -16.58 12.31 3.45
N GLU A 51 -16.33 11.73 2.28
CA GLU A 51 -16.85 10.42 1.87
C GLU A 51 -15.79 9.33 1.99
N GLU A 52 -16.17 8.17 2.52
CA GLU A 52 -15.33 6.98 2.48
C GLU A 52 -15.35 6.34 1.07
N LYS A 53 -14.16 6.04 0.55
CA LYS A 53 -13.93 5.36 -0.73
C LYS A 53 -12.97 4.19 -0.50
N SER A 54 -13.41 2.98 -0.85
CA SER A 54 -12.60 1.77 -0.73
C SER A 54 -11.65 1.61 -1.91
N LEU A 55 -10.42 1.20 -1.62
CA LEU A 55 -9.42 0.75 -2.59
C LEU A 55 -9.00 -0.67 -2.22
N THR A 56 -9.13 -1.59 -3.17
CA THR A 56 -8.63 -2.96 -3.03
C THR A 56 -7.38 -3.10 -3.88
N PHE A 57 -6.24 -3.24 -3.23
CA PHE A 57 -4.96 -3.44 -3.90
C PHE A 57 -4.71 -4.93 -4.06
N MET A 58 -4.49 -5.36 -5.30
CA MET A 58 -4.18 -6.75 -5.65
C MET A 58 -2.67 -6.92 -5.82
N PRO A 59 -2.10 -8.07 -5.44
CA PRO A 59 -0.69 -8.39 -5.67
C PRO A 59 -0.29 -8.19 -7.13
N VAL A 60 0.82 -7.51 -7.36
CA VAL A 60 1.49 -7.49 -8.67
C VAL A 60 2.35 -8.75 -8.78
N VAL A 61 1.93 -9.70 -9.60
CA VAL A 61 2.65 -10.95 -9.81
C VAL A 61 3.87 -10.70 -10.68
N ASP A 62 5.05 -11.02 -10.16
CA ASP A 62 6.33 -10.96 -10.86
C ASP A 62 7.23 -12.08 -10.35
N GLU A 63 7.35 -13.15 -11.15
CA GLU A 63 8.16 -14.32 -10.81
C GLU A 63 9.65 -14.00 -10.68
N THR A 64 10.14 -12.94 -11.32
CA THR A 64 11.57 -12.60 -11.32
C THR A 64 12.06 -12.12 -9.95
N ILE A 65 11.19 -11.43 -9.21
CA ILE A 65 11.40 -11.03 -7.81
C ILE A 65 10.64 -11.94 -6.83
N GLY A 66 9.92 -12.94 -7.36
CA GLY A 66 9.16 -13.94 -6.64
C GLY A 66 7.92 -13.41 -5.94
N ASN A 67 7.30 -12.36 -6.49
CA ASN A 67 5.97 -11.91 -6.11
C ASN A 67 4.92 -12.84 -6.73
N ASN A 68 3.92 -13.21 -5.94
CA ASN A 68 2.80 -14.05 -6.38
C ASN A 68 1.49 -13.58 -5.76
N ALA A 69 0.39 -14.25 -6.11
CA ALA A 69 -0.97 -13.89 -5.69
C ALA A 69 -1.25 -13.95 -4.17
N THR A 70 -0.31 -14.44 -3.36
CA THR A 70 -0.47 -14.53 -1.90
C THR A 70 0.72 -13.97 -1.13
N HIS A 71 1.83 -13.67 -1.81
CA HIS A 71 3.06 -13.18 -1.22
C HIS A 71 3.69 -12.19 -2.19
N SER A 72 3.55 -10.90 -1.89
CA SER A 72 4.04 -9.84 -2.77
C SER A 72 4.63 -8.68 -1.97
N SER A 73 5.62 -8.01 -2.56
CA SER A 73 6.10 -6.71 -2.12
C SER A 73 5.41 -5.53 -2.80
N GLU A 74 4.60 -5.82 -3.82
CA GLU A 74 3.92 -4.82 -4.65
C GLU A 74 2.43 -5.14 -4.76
N TYR A 75 1.60 -4.14 -4.53
CA TYR A 75 0.15 -4.27 -4.71
C TYR A 75 -0.37 -3.05 -5.47
N SER A 76 -1.27 -3.25 -6.43
CA SER A 76 -1.82 -2.16 -7.24
C SER A 76 -3.33 -2.16 -7.23
N CYS A 77 -3.91 -0.97 -7.33
CA CYS A 77 -5.34 -0.75 -7.50
C CYS A 77 -5.58 0.29 -8.59
N SER A 78 -6.83 0.40 -9.04
CA SER A 78 -7.23 1.52 -9.90
C SER A 78 -8.60 2.02 -9.48
N ALA A 79 -8.75 3.34 -9.47
CA ALA A 79 -10.02 4.00 -9.21
C ALA A 79 -10.07 5.35 -9.90
N ASP A 80 -11.17 5.66 -10.58
CA ASP A 80 -11.29 6.86 -11.41
C ASP A 80 -11.09 8.17 -10.64
N TRP A 81 -11.43 8.20 -9.35
CA TRP A 81 -11.32 9.39 -8.52
C TRP A 81 -9.87 9.73 -8.12
N LEU A 82 -8.93 8.78 -8.24
CA LEU A 82 -7.54 9.00 -7.85
C LEU A 82 -6.86 10.06 -8.71
N LYS A 83 -7.23 10.19 -9.98
CA LYS A 83 -6.63 11.15 -10.91
C LYS A 83 -6.93 12.61 -10.56
N ASP A 84 -8.04 12.85 -9.86
CA ASP A 84 -8.54 14.18 -9.52
C ASP A 84 -8.26 14.56 -8.05
N THR A 85 -7.59 13.69 -7.30
CA THR A 85 -7.38 13.86 -5.84
C THR A 85 -5.88 13.92 -5.52
N GLU A 86 -5.35 15.11 -5.24
CA GLU A 86 -3.92 15.30 -4.90
C GLU A 86 -3.55 14.74 -3.53
N GLU A 87 -4.46 14.88 -2.56
CA GLU A 87 -4.27 14.45 -1.17
C GLU A 87 -5.53 13.79 -0.61
N PHE A 88 -5.34 12.80 0.25
CA PHE A 88 -6.43 12.21 1.03
C PHE A 88 -5.90 11.56 2.31
N GLU A 89 -6.74 11.51 3.33
CA GLU A 89 -6.49 10.67 4.50
C GLU A 89 -7.00 9.27 4.20
N ALA A 90 -6.31 8.26 4.74
CA ALA A 90 -6.71 6.88 4.56
C ALA A 90 -6.31 6.01 5.74
N ARG A 91 -6.90 4.82 5.82
CA ARG A 91 -6.47 3.76 6.73
C ARG A 91 -6.36 2.44 5.99
N ILE A 92 -5.32 1.68 6.31
CA ILE A 92 -5.24 0.26 5.97
C ILE A 92 -6.11 -0.49 6.95
N VAL A 93 -7.05 -1.30 6.45
CA VAL A 93 -8.00 -2.04 7.29
C VAL A 93 -7.26 -3.08 8.11
N HIS A 94 -6.45 -3.89 7.44
CA HIS A 94 -5.64 -4.96 8.02
C HIS A 94 -4.38 -5.17 7.17
N LEU A 95 -3.28 -5.52 7.83
CA LEU A 95 -2.00 -5.80 7.18
C LEU A 95 -1.28 -6.92 7.94
N ASP A 96 -1.14 -8.09 7.32
CA ASP A 96 -0.18 -9.10 7.75
C ASP A 96 1.20 -8.81 7.18
N TYR A 97 2.23 -9.02 7.98
CA TYR A 97 3.63 -8.91 7.59
C TYR A 97 4.46 -9.98 8.32
N PRO A 98 5.68 -10.28 7.86
CA PRO A 98 6.56 -11.21 8.56
C PRO A 98 6.73 -10.81 10.03
N GLY A 99 6.28 -11.67 10.95
CA GLY A 99 6.42 -11.45 12.39
C GLY A 99 5.25 -10.73 13.08
N GLY A 100 4.18 -10.36 12.39
CA GLY A 100 3.00 -9.79 13.04
C GLY A 100 1.91 -9.29 12.10
N SER A 101 0.98 -8.54 12.68
CA SER A 101 -0.09 -7.89 11.93
C SER A 101 -0.46 -6.56 12.56
N SER A 102 -1.12 -5.71 11.78
CA SER A 102 -1.62 -4.41 12.22
C SER A 102 -3.01 -4.13 11.64
N ASP A 103 -3.87 -3.50 12.44
CA ASP A 103 -5.22 -3.11 12.06
C ASP A 103 -5.40 -1.59 12.10
N ASN A 104 -6.21 -1.07 11.19
CA ASN A 104 -6.67 0.33 11.17
C ASN A 104 -5.54 1.37 11.26
N LYS A 105 -4.44 1.13 10.55
CA LYS A 105 -3.30 2.06 10.51
C LYS A 105 -3.61 3.21 9.55
N SER A 106 -3.74 4.42 10.09
CA SER A 106 -4.00 5.63 9.32
C SER A 106 -2.72 6.23 8.70
N PHE A 107 -2.87 6.84 7.54
CA PHE A 107 -1.83 7.60 6.84
C PHE A 107 -2.45 8.76 6.06
N LYS A 108 -1.61 9.72 5.67
CA LYS A 108 -1.98 10.77 4.72
C LYS A 108 -1.24 10.53 3.42
N PHE A 109 -1.98 10.39 2.33
CA PHE A 109 -1.40 10.42 0.99
C PHE A 109 -1.31 11.87 0.51
N SER A 110 -0.19 12.24 -0.09
CA SER A 110 -0.01 13.48 -0.84
C SER A 110 0.88 13.17 -2.03
N GLN A 111 0.47 13.60 -3.22
CA GLN A 111 1.33 13.51 -4.39
C GLN A 111 2.52 14.44 -4.20
N SER A 112 3.72 13.87 -4.00
CA SER A 112 4.96 14.65 -3.99
C SER A 112 5.05 15.48 -5.28
N LYS A 113 5.18 16.81 -5.12
CA LYS A 113 5.35 17.78 -6.21
C LYS A 113 6.59 17.52 -7.05
#